data_AF-A0A7R9K6U5-F1
#
_entry.id   AF-A0A7R9K6U5-F1
#
_cell.length_a   1.000
_cell.length_b   1.000
_cell.length_c   1.000
_cell.angle_alpha   90.00
_cell.angle_beta   90.00
_cell.angle_gamma   90.00
#
_symmetry.space_group_name_H-M   'P 1'
#
loop_
_entity.id
_entity.type
_entity.pdbx_description
1 polymer ?
#
loop_
_entity_poly.entity_id
_entity_poly.type
_entity_poly.pdbx_seq_one_letter_code
_entity_poly.pdbx_strand_id
1 'polypeptide(L)'
;MLGYHTGKTTPSSPDRDSNLDLPVLEVELNTTGALANYATEAGYPNVFVFLFQSEEDKQLQEELNMLVERLVEDKEELYLPSLESLRSLIRASTTSMTSVPKPLKFMRTHYDTMKDVYSKINEVKTKEFCADVISVLAMTLSDGRDCLKFRLLGSQCEIGDWGHEYVRHLSGEIASEWADVVGADFTLRRKLLALVRQIVPYNLAHNAEAEACDLAMEIDHLELLEHFVDESTYPRVCLYLTSCVPYVPDPENIMLLHIAMSIFKRFKQYPQALRVAMQMNTMQFTEEIFNSCTDLSVQKQLAFMLGRHQIFLELNENMPDYDDLVEIMSNAHLNNHFLNLARELDIMEPKTPEDVYKSHLENTRTQFVGGQVDSARQNLAASFVNGFVNAGFGHDKLLMEDGNKWLYKNKEHEGFSQQNLVPEEGVHEDRS
;
A
#
# COMPACT_ATOMS: atom_id res chain seq x y z
N MET A 1 11.01 56.57 33.32
CA MET A 1 9.64 56.93 33.71
C MET A 1 8.98 55.70 34.31
N LEU A 2 8.53 55.82 35.57
CA LEU A 2 7.39 55.15 36.23
C LEU A 2 7.25 53.62 36.07
N GLY A 3 7.19 52.77 37.11
CA GLY A 3 7.08 52.97 38.55
C GLY A 3 6.64 51.67 39.25
N TYR A 4 7.16 51.48 40.47
CA TYR A 4 6.50 50.94 41.69
C TYR A 4 5.88 49.51 41.70
N HIS A 5 6.46 48.62 42.53
CA HIS A 5 5.94 48.12 43.83
C HIS A 5 5.16 46.79 43.68
N THR A 6 5.16 45.79 44.57
CA THR A 6 5.80 45.41 45.85
C THR A 6 5.25 44.02 46.20
N GLY A 7 5.94 43.22 47.01
CA GLY A 7 5.30 42.07 47.67
C GLY A 7 6.27 41.00 48.19
N LYS A 8 7.03 41.33 49.24
CA LYS A 8 7.70 40.37 50.11
C LYS A 8 6.67 39.69 51.00
N THR A 9 6.85 38.40 51.32
CA THR A 9 6.71 37.85 52.69
C THR A 9 7.26 36.42 52.76
N THR A 10 8.30 36.25 53.56
CA THR A 10 8.69 35.02 54.29
C THR A 10 8.67 35.39 55.78
N PRO A 11 8.85 34.48 56.77
CA PRO A 11 8.63 33.04 56.88
C PRO A 11 7.85 32.67 58.18
N SER A 12 7.45 31.40 58.38
CA SER A 12 7.35 30.82 59.73
C SER A 12 7.16 29.31 59.71
N SER A 13 8.13 28.59 60.26
CA SER A 13 7.96 27.25 60.85
C SER A 13 7.55 27.40 62.32
N PRO A 14 6.79 26.47 62.91
CA PRO A 14 7.42 25.62 63.95
C PRO A 14 6.91 24.16 64.03
N ASP A 15 7.86 23.28 64.37
CA ASP A 15 7.85 22.13 65.28
C ASP A 15 6.76 21.01 65.32
N ARG A 16 7.31 19.79 65.18
CA ARG A 16 7.14 18.53 65.97
C ARG A 16 6.09 17.47 65.60
N ASP A 17 6.66 16.31 65.24
CA ASP A 17 6.35 14.91 65.60
C ASP A 17 4.94 14.37 65.36
N SER A 18 4.79 13.44 64.40
CA SER A 18 4.67 11.99 64.68
C SER A 18 4.18 11.17 63.47
N ASN A 19 4.87 10.04 63.27
CA ASN A 19 4.44 8.77 62.65
C ASN A 19 4.09 8.64 61.14
N LEU A 20 4.88 7.76 60.52
CA LEU A 20 4.56 6.71 59.54
C LEU A 20 3.84 7.12 58.23
N ASP A 21 4.62 7.10 57.14
CA ASP A 21 4.48 6.23 55.97
C ASP A 21 4.95 6.95 54.69
N LEU A 22 6.02 6.41 54.09
CA LEU A 22 6.55 6.81 52.79
C LEU A 22 5.64 6.31 51.67
N PRO A 23 5.19 7.15 50.72
CA PRO A 23 4.74 6.67 49.42
C PRO A 23 5.88 6.76 48.39
N VAL A 24 6.00 5.66 47.66
CA VAL A 24 6.85 5.40 46.50
C VAL A 24 6.72 6.51 45.46
N LEU A 25 7.83 7.17 45.11
CA LEU A 25 7.92 8.10 43.98
C LEU A 25 8.41 7.32 42.75
N GLU A 26 7.55 7.29 41.72
CA GLU A 26 7.89 6.96 40.34
C GLU A 26 9.06 7.83 39.85
N VAL A 27 10.25 7.23 39.71
CA VAL A 27 11.40 7.84 39.05
C VAL A 27 12.09 6.78 38.19
N GLU A 28 11.47 6.39 37.08
CA GLU A 28 12.17 5.72 35.98
C GLU A 28 11.57 6.22 34.67
N LEU A 29 12.31 7.04 33.92
CA LEU A 29 12.18 7.27 32.47
C LEU A 29 13.14 8.34 31.91
N ASN A 30 13.84 9.12 32.75
CA ASN A 30 14.69 10.23 32.28
C ASN A 30 16.22 10.02 32.40
N THR A 31 16.67 8.86 32.89
CA THR A 31 18.10 8.52 33.04
C THR A 31 18.71 7.86 31.80
N THR A 32 17.89 7.33 30.89
CA THR A 32 18.33 6.62 29.66
C THR A 32 18.91 7.56 28.61
N GLY A 33 18.32 8.74 28.42
CA GLY A 33 18.82 9.74 27.44
C GLY A 33 20.11 10.42 27.88
N ALA A 34 20.30 10.64 29.18
CA ALA A 34 21.48 11.33 29.71
C ALA A 34 22.76 10.47 29.60
N LEU A 35 22.64 9.15 29.78
CA LEU A 35 23.77 8.21 29.68
C LEU A 35 24.14 7.89 28.22
N ALA A 36 23.18 7.90 27.30
CA ALA A 36 23.42 7.72 25.87
C ALA A 36 24.28 8.85 25.28
N ASN A 37 24.02 10.09 25.68
CA ASN A 37 24.81 11.24 25.24
C ASN A 37 26.24 11.19 25.78
N TYR A 38 26.41 10.76 27.04
CA TYR A 38 27.73 10.65 27.67
C TYR A 38 28.62 9.55 27.05
N ALA A 39 28.05 8.42 26.66
CA ALA A 39 28.79 7.31 26.04
C ALA A 39 29.23 7.63 24.60
N THR A 40 28.45 8.45 23.89
CA THR A 40 28.77 8.91 22.53
C THR A 40 29.88 9.95 22.53
N GLU A 41 29.88 10.87 23.51
CA GLU A 41 30.96 11.86 23.70
C GLU A 41 32.29 11.24 24.14
N ALA A 42 32.26 10.09 24.82
CA ALA A 42 33.47 9.42 25.32
C ALA A 42 34.19 8.54 24.28
N GLY A 43 33.69 8.43 23.04
CA GLY A 43 34.37 7.72 21.94
C GLY A 43 34.31 6.19 22.01
N TYR A 44 33.37 5.60 22.77
CA TYR A 44 33.20 4.15 22.89
C TYR A 44 31.78 3.70 22.50
N PRO A 45 31.44 3.63 21.20
CA PRO A 45 30.12 3.18 20.75
C PRO A 45 29.84 1.71 21.12
N ASN A 46 30.88 0.91 21.34
CA ASN A 46 30.77 -0.51 21.71
C ASN A 46 30.45 -0.77 23.20
N VAL A 47 30.54 0.24 24.06
CA VAL A 47 30.25 0.08 25.50
C VAL A 47 28.74 0.02 25.76
N PHE A 48 27.92 0.60 24.88
CA PHE A 48 26.46 0.58 25.01
C PHE A 48 25.86 -0.82 24.77
N VAL A 49 26.51 -1.65 23.95
CA VAL A 49 26.11 -3.06 23.73
C VAL A 49 26.48 -3.94 24.94
N PHE A 50 27.55 -3.60 25.65
CA PHE A 50 28.04 -4.39 26.79
C PHE A 50 27.22 -4.21 28.09
N LEU A 51 26.48 -3.10 28.22
CA LEU A 51 25.78 -2.75 29.46
C LEU A 51 24.41 -3.41 29.64
N PHE A 52 23.90 -4.16 28.66
CA PHE A 52 22.61 -4.85 28.73
C PHE A 52 22.68 -6.30 28.21
N GLN A 53 23.81 -6.97 28.38
CA GLN A 53 23.92 -8.40 28.06
C GLN A 53 23.36 -9.21 29.25
N SER A 54 22.17 -9.80 29.06
CA SER A 54 21.56 -10.69 30.06
C SER A 54 22.53 -11.85 30.37
N GLU A 55 22.45 -12.43 31.57
CA GLU A 55 23.23 -13.61 31.93
C GLU A 55 22.97 -14.77 30.96
N GLU A 56 21.74 -14.87 30.45
CA GLU A 56 21.34 -15.78 29.38
C GLU A 56 22.04 -15.50 28.04
N ASP A 57 22.27 -14.22 27.70
CA ASP A 57 22.95 -13.84 26.47
C ASP A 57 24.44 -14.21 26.50
N LYS A 58 25.06 -14.17 27.70
CA LYS A 58 26.46 -14.61 27.89
C LYS A 58 26.58 -16.13 27.81
N GLN A 59 25.67 -16.86 28.44
CA GLN A 59 25.62 -18.32 28.34
C GLN A 59 25.43 -18.76 26.89
N LEU A 60 24.53 -18.11 26.15
CA LEU A 60 24.32 -18.37 24.73
C LEU A 60 25.59 -18.09 23.90
N GLN A 61 26.29 -17.00 24.17
CA GLN A 61 27.54 -16.68 23.49
C GLN A 61 28.64 -17.73 23.79
N GLU A 62 28.76 -18.17 25.04
CA GLU A 62 29.70 -19.23 25.43
C GLU A 62 29.36 -20.57 24.78
N GLU A 63 28.09 -20.95 24.73
CA GLU A 63 27.63 -22.18 24.09
C GLU A 63 27.93 -22.17 22.58
N LEU A 64 27.66 -21.04 21.90
CA LEU A 64 27.98 -20.87 20.48
C LEU A 64 29.50 -20.95 20.23
N ASN A 65 30.31 -20.31 21.07
CA ASN A 65 31.78 -20.38 20.96
C ASN A 65 32.28 -21.82 21.13
N MET A 66 31.78 -22.55 22.12
CA MET A 66 32.15 -23.95 22.37
C MET A 66 31.80 -24.87 21.19
N LEU A 67 30.68 -24.63 20.52
CA LEU A 67 30.30 -25.38 19.32
C LEU A 67 31.22 -25.08 18.14
N VAL A 68 31.62 -23.82 17.94
CA VAL A 68 32.58 -23.44 16.88
C VAL A 68 33.97 -24.01 17.16
N GLU A 69 34.46 -23.97 18.39
CA GLU A 69 35.75 -24.56 18.76
C GLU A 69 35.79 -26.06 18.46
N ARG A 70 34.72 -26.80 18.75
CA ARG A 70 34.58 -28.22 18.39
C ARG A 70 34.62 -28.47 16.89
N LEU A 71 34.16 -27.52 16.08
CA LEU A 71 34.22 -27.60 14.63
C LEU A 71 35.62 -27.29 14.06
N VAL A 72 36.49 -26.65 14.85
CA VAL A 72 37.90 -26.40 14.49
C VAL A 72 38.79 -27.61 14.82
N GLU A 73 38.43 -28.39 15.83
CA GLU A 73 39.12 -29.64 16.21
C GLU A 73 38.99 -30.73 15.11
N ASP A 74 40.01 -31.58 14.95
CA ASP A 74 40.08 -32.56 13.85
C ASP A 74 39.09 -33.75 13.93
N LYS A 75 38.14 -33.75 14.88
CA LYS A 75 37.23 -34.89 15.10
C LYS A 75 35.98 -34.80 14.23
N GLU A 76 36.05 -35.40 13.04
CA GLU A 76 34.97 -35.40 12.05
C GLU A 76 33.62 -35.95 12.59
N GLU A 77 33.64 -36.90 13.53
CA GLU A 77 32.43 -37.48 14.14
C GLU A 77 31.58 -36.47 14.93
N LEU A 78 32.20 -35.40 15.44
CA LEU A 78 31.53 -34.38 16.26
C LEU A 78 30.99 -33.20 15.43
N TYR A 79 31.32 -33.13 14.15
CA TYR A 79 30.90 -32.00 13.30
C TYR A 79 29.39 -31.96 13.10
N LEU A 80 28.78 -33.08 12.73
CA LEU A 80 27.34 -33.11 12.45
C LEU A 80 26.49 -32.77 13.70
N PRO A 81 26.71 -33.37 14.90
CA PRO A 81 25.96 -33.02 16.10
C PRO A 81 26.15 -31.55 16.54
N SER A 82 27.37 -31.03 16.36
CA SER A 82 27.67 -29.64 16.72
C SER A 82 26.97 -28.65 15.79
N LEU A 83 26.94 -28.94 14.48
CA LEU A 83 26.19 -28.15 13.51
C LEU A 83 24.66 -28.23 13.74
N GLU A 84 24.12 -29.40 14.08
CA GLU A 84 22.69 -29.56 14.39
C GLU A 84 22.28 -28.73 15.62
N SER A 85 23.13 -28.76 16.66
CA SER A 85 22.91 -27.95 17.87
C SER A 85 23.00 -26.46 17.55
N LEU A 86 23.97 -26.05 16.72
CA LEU A 86 24.10 -24.68 16.24
C LEU A 86 22.85 -24.22 15.46
N ARG A 87 22.33 -25.07 14.56
CA ARG A 87 21.06 -24.81 13.85
C ARG A 87 19.90 -24.64 14.83
N SER A 88 19.77 -25.52 15.81
CA SER A 88 18.67 -25.46 16.78
C SER A 88 18.68 -24.15 17.58
N LEU A 89 19.85 -23.72 18.04
CA LEU A 89 20.02 -22.47 18.78
C LEU A 89 19.70 -21.23 17.94
N ILE A 90 20.16 -21.23 16.68
CA ILE A 90 19.87 -20.13 15.74
C ILE A 90 18.36 -20.08 15.46
N ARG A 91 17.73 -21.22 15.12
CA ARG A 91 16.29 -21.32 14.80
C ARG A 91 15.39 -20.92 15.96
N ALA A 92 15.70 -21.38 17.16
CA ALA A 92 14.93 -21.03 18.37
C ALA A 92 14.85 -19.51 18.58
N SER A 93 15.89 -18.79 18.14
CA SER A 93 16.00 -17.34 18.30
C SER A 93 15.53 -16.54 17.07
N THR A 94 15.29 -17.18 15.91
CA THR A 94 14.88 -16.50 14.65
C THR A 94 13.37 -16.38 14.47
N THR A 95 12.56 -16.99 15.34
CA THR A 95 11.09 -16.95 15.25
C THR A 95 10.49 -15.58 15.55
N SER A 96 11.28 -14.62 16.05
CA SER A 96 10.83 -13.27 16.37
C SER A 96 11.09 -12.31 15.20
N MET A 97 9.99 -11.76 14.65
CA MET A 97 9.95 -10.92 13.44
C MET A 97 10.59 -9.52 13.57
N THR A 98 11.06 -9.13 14.76
CA THR A 98 11.31 -7.72 15.10
C THR A 98 12.78 -7.29 15.20
N SER A 99 13.75 -8.21 15.07
CA SER A 99 15.18 -7.82 15.10
C SER A 99 16.11 -8.95 14.64
N VAL A 100 17.24 -8.58 14.02
CA VAL A 100 18.36 -9.49 13.74
C VAL A 100 18.68 -10.32 15.00
N PRO A 101 18.52 -11.65 14.94
CA PRO A 101 18.67 -12.54 16.08
C PRO A 101 20.02 -12.37 16.78
N LYS A 102 20.01 -12.34 18.11
CA LYS A 102 21.24 -12.24 18.93
C LYS A 102 22.29 -13.33 18.60
N PRO A 103 21.92 -14.61 18.35
CA PRO A 103 22.90 -15.62 17.95
C PRO A 103 23.69 -15.23 16.70
N LEU A 104 23.04 -14.61 15.72
CA LEU A 104 23.71 -14.19 14.49
C LEU A 104 24.72 -13.07 14.76
N LYS A 105 24.41 -12.15 15.69
CA LYS A 105 25.34 -11.09 16.12
C LYS A 105 26.60 -11.67 16.78
N PHE A 106 26.45 -12.67 17.65
CA PHE A 106 27.58 -13.32 18.32
C PHE A 106 28.42 -14.18 17.37
N MET A 107 27.76 -14.86 16.42
CA MET A 107 28.44 -15.66 15.42
C MET A 107 29.21 -14.83 14.38
N ARG A 108 29.08 -13.48 14.38
CA ARG A 108 29.78 -12.66 13.40
C ARG A 108 31.30 -12.79 13.45
N THR A 109 31.86 -12.93 14.65
CA THR A 109 33.31 -13.07 14.82
C THR A 109 33.86 -14.40 14.30
N HIS A 110 32.99 -15.40 14.11
CA HIS A 110 33.35 -16.76 13.74
C HIS A 110 33.09 -17.08 12.26
N TYR A 111 32.65 -16.11 11.48
CA TYR A 111 32.25 -16.35 10.08
C TYR A 111 33.40 -16.81 9.19
N ASP A 112 34.58 -16.18 9.30
CA ASP A 112 35.77 -16.60 8.55
C ASP A 112 36.25 -17.98 9.00
N THR A 113 36.21 -18.27 10.30
CA THR A 113 36.51 -19.59 10.86
C THR A 113 35.59 -20.67 10.29
N MET A 114 34.29 -20.37 10.13
CA MET A 114 33.33 -21.30 9.53
C MET A 114 33.62 -21.57 8.05
N LYS A 115 34.10 -20.59 7.28
CA LYS A 115 34.56 -20.79 5.89
C LYS A 115 35.78 -21.72 5.81
N ASP A 116 36.71 -21.58 6.76
CA ASP A 116 37.87 -22.48 6.86
C ASP A 116 37.43 -23.90 7.23
N VAL A 117 36.51 -24.05 8.18
CA VAL A 117 35.91 -25.35 8.55
C VAL A 117 35.22 -25.99 7.35
N TYR A 118 34.44 -25.24 6.56
CA TYR A 118 33.80 -25.74 5.35
C TYR A 118 34.81 -26.31 4.33
N SER A 119 35.99 -25.71 4.23
CA SER A 119 37.07 -26.18 3.35
C SER A 119 37.72 -27.47 3.86
N LYS A 120 37.74 -27.68 5.19
CA LYS A 120 38.30 -28.88 5.83
C LYS A 120 37.38 -30.11 5.78
N ILE A 121 36.07 -29.91 5.80
CA ILE A 121 35.10 -31.02 5.84
C ILE A 121 35.09 -31.79 4.51
N ASN A 122 35.34 -33.09 4.58
CA ASN A 122 35.34 -34.01 3.43
C ASN A 122 33.99 -34.71 3.22
N GLU A 123 33.22 -34.93 4.29
CA GLU A 123 31.93 -35.61 4.21
C GLU A 123 30.88 -34.74 3.52
N VAL A 124 30.28 -35.25 2.45
CA VAL A 124 29.34 -34.50 1.58
C VAL A 124 28.14 -33.95 2.35
N LYS A 125 27.49 -34.77 3.19
CA LYS A 125 26.29 -34.37 3.95
C LYS A 125 26.60 -33.28 4.98
N THR A 126 27.68 -33.48 5.74
CA THR A 126 28.13 -32.52 6.76
C THR A 126 28.59 -31.21 6.13
N LYS A 127 29.19 -31.29 4.93
CA LYS A 127 29.58 -30.13 4.13
C LYS A 127 28.38 -29.34 3.61
N GLU A 128 27.38 -30.01 3.04
CA GLU A 128 26.13 -29.39 2.60
C GLU A 128 25.41 -28.69 3.76
N PHE A 129 25.36 -29.33 4.93
CA PHE A 129 24.75 -28.75 6.12
C PHE A 129 25.52 -27.54 6.66
N CYS A 130 26.86 -27.62 6.65
CA CYS A 130 27.73 -26.48 7.00
C CYS A 130 27.51 -25.30 6.03
N ALA A 131 27.32 -25.56 4.74
CA ALA A 131 26.98 -24.52 3.77
C ALA A 131 25.63 -23.85 4.08
N ASP A 132 24.60 -24.60 4.49
CA ASP A 132 23.32 -24.01 4.90
C ASP A 132 23.47 -23.09 6.12
N VAL A 133 24.28 -23.48 7.12
CA VAL A 133 24.56 -22.62 8.28
C VAL A 133 25.34 -21.36 7.87
N ILE A 134 26.37 -21.48 7.03
CA ILE A 134 27.15 -20.33 6.54
C ILE A 134 26.28 -19.38 5.72
N SER A 135 25.35 -19.91 4.92
CA SER A 135 24.38 -19.12 4.16
C SER A 135 23.55 -18.22 5.07
N VAL A 136 23.06 -18.76 6.19
CA VAL A 136 22.30 -17.99 7.19
C VAL A 136 23.19 -16.97 7.89
N LEU A 137 24.42 -17.32 8.26
CA LEU A 137 25.34 -16.37 8.89
C LEU A 137 25.69 -15.18 7.98
N ALA A 138 25.78 -15.43 6.67
CA ALA A 138 26.12 -14.41 5.67
C ALA A 138 25.13 -13.23 5.68
N MET A 139 23.86 -13.43 6.05
CA MET A 139 22.84 -12.36 6.08
C MET A 139 23.26 -11.13 6.91
N THR A 140 24.14 -11.31 7.89
CA THR A 140 24.52 -10.25 8.85
C THR A 140 25.89 -9.63 8.62
N LEU A 141 26.67 -10.16 7.67
CA LEU A 141 28.12 -9.94 7.60
C LEU A 141 28.62 -9.57 6.21
N SER A 142 27.96 -10.05 5.16
CA SER A 142 28.50 -9.89 3.82
C SER A 142 27.85 -8.72 3.07
N ASP A 143 28.69 -7.77 2.66
CA ASP A 143 28.47 -6.88 1.50
C ASP A 143 28.56 -7.65 0.15
N GLY A 144 28.73 -8.98 0.20
CA GLY A 144 28.88 -9.87 -0.96
C GLY A 144 27.80 -10.95 -1.03
N ARG A 145 27.68 -11.60 -2.19
CA ARG A 145 26.65 -12.61 -2.54
C ARG A 145 26.91 -14.00 -1.97
N ASP A 146 27.37 -14.07 -0.73
CA ASP A 146 27.80 -15.32 -0.14
C ASP A 146 26.62 -16.16 0.36
N CYS A 147 25.49 -15.54 0.78
CA CYS A 147 24.29 -16.27 1.18
C CYS A 147 23.78 -17.17 0.04
N LEU A 148 23.64 -16.60 -1.16
CA LEU A 148 23.19 -17.33 -2.35
C LEU A 148 24.17 -18.42 -2.78
N LYS A 149 25.48 -18.15 -2.79
CA LYS A 149 26.51 -19.13 -3.16
C LYS A 149 26.45 -20.36 -2.26
N PHE A 150 26.45 -20.16 -0.95
CA PHE A 150 26.43 -21.28 0.00
C PHE A 150 25.08 -21.99 0.00
N ARG A 151 23.98 -21.29 -0.27
CA ARG A 151 22.66 -21.93 -0.46
C ARG A 151 22.62 -22.86 -1.68
N LEU A 152 23.25 -22.47 -2.78
CA LEU A 152 23.36 -23.31 -3.98
C LEU A 152 24.26 -24.54 -3.78
N LEU A 153 25.15 -24.51 -2.79
CA LEU A 153 26.05 -25.61 -2.39
C LEU A 153 25.49 -26.45 -1.24
N GLY A 154 24.42 -26.00 -0.57
CA GLY A 154 23.83 -26.64 0.60
C GLY A 154 22.82 -27.74 0.27
N SER A 155 22.20 -28.28 1.31
CA SER A 155 21.33 -29.47 1.24
C SER A 155 19.93 -29.21 0.64
N GLN A 156 19.64 -27.98 0.22
CA GLN A 156 18.32 -27.55 -0.28
C GLN A 156 17.18 -27.87 0.70
N CYS A 157 17.41 -27.73 2.01
CA CYS A 157 16.35 -27.80 3.04
C CYS A 157 15.20 -26.83 2.74
N GLU A 158 14.02 -27.05 3.33
CA GLU A 158 12.85 -26.19 3.12
C GLU A 158 13.19 -24.71 3.37
N ILE A 159 12.78 -23.83 2.45
CA ILE A 159 13.17 -22.41 2.44
C ILE A 159 12.74 -21.69 3.73
N GLY A 160 11.61 -22.09 4.30
CA GLY A 160 11.07 -21.52 5.54
C GLY A 160 11.75 -21.98 6.83
N ASP A 161 12.67 -22.95 6.80
CA ASP A 161 13.25 -23.52 8.02
C ASP A 161 14.02 -22.48 8.87
N TRP A 162 14.58 -21.48 8.20
CA TRP A 162 15.41 -20.43 8.81
C TRP A 162 14.66 -19.11 9.06
N GLY A 163 13.35 -19.09 8.77
CA GLY A 163 12.46 -17.94 9.01
C GLY A 163 12.44 -16.90 7.89
N HIS A 164 11.52 -15.95 8.00
CA HIS A 164 11.22 -14.96 6.96
C HIS A 164 12.38 -14.01 6.65
N GLU A 165 13.16 -13.59 7.63
CA GLU A 165 14.29 -12.68 7.43
C GLU A 165 15.35 -13.28 6.50
N TYR A 166 15.62 -14.58 6.62
CA TYR A 166 16.49 -15.31 5.71
C TYR A 166 15.95 -15.30 4.28
N VAL A 167 14.65 -15.61 4.11
CA VAL A 167 14.01 -15.64 2.80
C VAL A 167 14.02 -14.27 2.14
N ARG A 168 13.81 -13.20 2.91
CA ARG A 168 13.88 -11.82 2.42
C ARG A 168 15.28 -11.44 1.94
N HIS A 169 16.31 -11.71 2.75
CA HIS A 169 17.71 -11.48 2.35
C HIS A 169 18.08 -12.29 1.11
N LEU A 170 17.69 -13.57 1.07
CA LEU A 170 17.94 -14.45 -0.07
C LEU A 170 17.24 -13.94 -1.34
N SER A 171 16.01 -13.43 -1.23
CA SER A 171 15.26 -12.87 -2.36
C SER A 171 15.98 -11.66 -2.98
N GLY A 172 16.49 -10.75 -2.15
CA GLY A 172 17.26 -9.58 -2.63
C GLY A 172 18.58 -9.96 -3.29
N GLU A 173 19.28 -10.98 -2.77
CA GLU A 173 20.50 -11.49 -3.43
C GLU A 173 20.19 -12.19 -4.75
N ILE A 174 19.09 -12.96 -4.82
CA ILE A 174 18.64 -13.61 -6.06
C ILE A 174 18.34 -12.57 -7.14
N ALA A 175 17.61 -11.51 -6.79
CA ALA A 175 17.29 -10.43 -7.71
C ALA A 175 18.54 -9.69 -8.21
N SER A 176 19.47 -9.37 -7.30
CA SER A 176 20.74 -8.73 -7.64
C SER A 176 21.59 -9.61 -8.57
N GLU A 177 21.68 -10.91 -8.30
CA GLU A 177 22.41 -11.86 -9.15
C GLU A 177 21.70 -12.04 -10.51
N TRP A 178 20.37 -12.02 -10.54
CA TRP A 178 19.61 -12.14 -11.78
C TRP A 178 19.89 -10.98 -12.75
N ALA A 179 19.97 -9.76 -12.22
CA ALA A 179 20.30 -8.54 -12.96
C ALA A 179 21.73 -8.56 -13.53
N ASP A 180 22.68 -9.17 -12.82
CA ASP A 180 24.08 -9.25 -13.23
C ASP A 180 24.34 -10.36 -14.27
N VAL A 181 23.59 -11.47 -14.21
CA VAL A 181 23.81 -12.67 -15.05
C VAL A 181 23.18 -12.51 -16.45
N VAL A 182 23.02 -11.28 -16.96
CA VAL A 182 22.50 -11.00 -18.31
C VAL A 182 23.49 -11.46 -19.38
N GLY A 183 23.44 -12.76 -19.71
CA GLY A 183 24.03 -13.33 -20.93
C GLY A 183 24.97 -14.54 -20.78
N ALA A 184 25.40 -14.94 -19.57
CA ALA A 184 26.52 -15.89 -19.44
C ALA A 184 26.14 -17.34 -19.02
N ASP A 185 25.25 -17.55 -18.05
CA ASP A 185 25.04 -18.88 -17.45
C ASP A 185 23.55 -19.30 -17.37
N PHE A 186 23.09 -20.01 -18.41
CA PHE A 186 21.74 -20.59 -18.45
C PHE A 186 21.48 -21.60 -17.32
N THR A 187 22.53 -22.32 -16.89
CA THR A 187 22.44 -23.28 -15.78
C THR A 187 22.19 -22.60 -14.44
N LEU A 188 22.83 -21.46 -14.20
CA LEU A 188 22.66 -20.67 -12.99
C LEU A 188 21.26 -20.04 -12.97
N ARG A 189 20.82 -19.43 -14.07
CA ARG A 189 19.45 -18.90 -14.19
C ARG A 189 18.38 -19.96 -13.90
N ARG A 190 18.54 -21.18 -14.42
CA ARG A 190 17.60 -22.27 -14.13
C ARG A 190 17.57 -22.65 -12.65
N LYS A 191 18.72 -22.63 -11.97
CA LYS A 191 18.78 -22.86 -10.52
C LYS A 191 18.10 -21.73 -9.74
N LEU A 192 18.35 -20.46 -10.11
CA LEU A 192 17.70 -19.31 -9.49
C LEU A 192 16.17 -19.36 -9.66
N LEU A 193 15.68 -19.66 -10.87
CA LEU A 193 14.25 -19.84 -11.10
C LEU A 193 13.64 -20.99 -10.28
N ALA A 194 14.38 -22.08 -10.07
CA ALA A 194 13.91 -23.17 -9.21
C ALA A 194 13.78 -22.73 -7.74
N LEU A 195 14.69 -21.88 -7.25
CA LEU A 195 14.61 -21.26 -5.92
C LEU A 195 13.43 -20.30 -5.83
N VAL A 196 13.26 -19.39 -6.80
CA VAL A 196 12.13 -18.45 -6.84
C VAL A 196 10.79 -19.19 -6.80
N ARG A 197 10.65 -20.30 -7.55
CA ARG A 197 9.44 -21.13 -7.54
C ARG A 197 9.10 -21.74 -6.18
N GLN A 198 10.07 -21.84 -5.28
CA GLN A 198 9.85 -22.27 -3.91
C GLN A 198 9.60 -21.07 -2.97
N ILE A 199 10.24 -19.93 -3.21
CA ILE A 199 10.12 -18.70 -2.40
C ILE A 199 8.75 -18.03 -2.58
N VAL A 200 8.29 -17.86 -3.82
CA VAL A 200 7.05 -17.12 -4.12
C VAL A 200 5.82 -17.74 -3.41
N PRO A 201 5.57 -19.06 -3.50
CA PRO A 201 4.46 -19.69 -2.77
C PRO A 201 4.61 -19.60 -1.25
N TYR A 202 5.85 -19.72 -0.75
CA TYR A 202 6.12 -19.58 0.69
C TYR A 202 5.75 -18.18 1.20
N ASN A 203 6.15 -17.14 0.48
CA ASN A 203 5.82 -15.75 0.83
C ASN A 203 4.31 -15.50 0.77
N LEU A 204 3.63 -15.99 -0.27
CA LEU A 204 2.16 -15.88 -0.38
C LEU A 204 1.42 -16.59 0.77
N ALA A 205 1.89 -17.77 1.19
CA ALA A 205 1.27 -18.52 2.29
C ALA A 205 1.43 -17.85 3.67
N HIS A 206 2.45 -17.01 3.84
CA HIS A 206 2.78 -16.36 5.10
C HIS A 206 2.43 -14.86 5.13
N ASN A 207 1.52 -14.40 4.26
CA ASN A 207 1.09 -12.99 4.16
C ASN A 207 2.22 -12.01 3.81
N ALA A 208 3.25 -12.46 3.09
CA ALA A 208 4.31 -11.64 2.53
C ALA A 208 4.05 -11.39 1.03
N GLU A 209 2.83 -10.98 0.66
CA GLU A 209 2.45 -10.80 -0.75
C GLU A 209 3.27 -9.72 -1.46
N ALA A 210 3.60 -8.62 -0.76
CA ALA A 210 4.42 -7.55 -1.31
C ALA A 210 5.81 -8.05 -1.69
N GLU A 211 6.49 -8.78 -0.79
CA GLU A 211 7.82 -9.34 -1.05
C GLU A 211 7.81 -10.37 -2.19
N ALA A 212 6.71 -11.15 -2.32
CA ALA A 212 6.54 -12.05 -3.45
C ALA A 212 6.37 -11.31 -4.79
N CYS A 213 5.63 -10.20 -4.79
CA CYS A 213 5.44 -9.37 -5.97
C CYS A 213 6.74 -8.66 -6.37
N ASP A 214 7.46 -8.07 -5.42
CA ASP A 214 8.74 -7.38 -5.65
C ASP A 214 9.76 -8.34 -6.27
N LEU A 215 9.92 -9.53 -5.69
CA LEU A 215 10.80 -10.55 -6.24
C LEU A 215 10.40 -10.93 -7.67
N ALA A 216 9.10 -11.08 -7.95
CA ALA A 216 8.60 -11.44 -9.28
C ALA A 216 8.79 -10.31 -10.31
N MET A 217 8.70 -9.05 -9.87
CA MET A 217 8.97 -7.86 -10.68
C MET A 217 10.46 -7.76 -11.01
N GLU A 218 11.35 -7.94 -10.03
CA GLU A 218 12.80 -7.80 -10.22
C GLU A 218 13.39 -8.90 -11.14
N ILE A 219 12.80 -10.09 -11.15
CA ILE A 219 13.21 -11.18 -12.06
C ILE A 219 12.55 -11.12 -13.44
N ASP A 220 11.64 -10.17 -13.67
CA ASP A 220 10.84 -10.04 -14.90
C ASP A 220 10.07 -11.32 -15.28
N HIS A 221 9.56 -12.05 -14.27
CA HIS A 221 8.81 -13.29 -14.45
C HIS A 221 7.53 -13.29 -13.59
N LEU A 222 6.70 -12.29 -13.84
CA LEU A 222 5.42 -12.09 -13.15
C LEU A 222 4.38 -13.19 -13.43
N GLU A 223 4.51 -13.95 -14.53
CA GLU A 223 3.64 -15.10 -14.86
C GLU A 223 3.59 -16.17 -13.74
N LEU A 224 4.64 -16.25 -12.91
CA LEU A 224 4.63 -17.17 -11.76
C LEU A 224 3.52 -16.81 -10.76
N LEU A 225 3.22 -15.53 -10.58
CA LEU A 225 2.18 -15.09 -9.64
C LEU A 225 0.81 -15.62 -10.08
N GLU A 226 0.54 -15.64 -11.39
CA GLU A 226 -0.72 -16.18 -11.89
C GLU A 226 -0.92 -17.64 -11.49
N HIS A 227 0.14 -18.44 -11.34
CA HIS A 227 0.00 -19.86 -11.00
C HIS A 227 -0.19 -20.11 -9.50
N PHE A 228 0.46 -19.31 -8.65
CA PHE A 228 0.56 -19.57 -7.20
C PHE A 228 -0.39 -18.74 -6.34
N VAL A 229 -1.12 -17.78 -6.93
CA VAL A 229 -2.08 -16.97 -6.19
C VAL A 229 -3.35 -17.77 -5.88
N ASP A 230 -3.84 -17.63 -4.65
CA ASP A 230 -5.04 -18.28 -4.11
C ASP A 230 -6.20 -17.27 -3.93
N GLU A 231 -7.40 -17.77 -3.60
CA GLU A 231 -8.60 -16.93 -3.38
C GLU A 231 -8.43 -15.92 -2.22
N SER A 232 -7.61 -16.23 -1.21
CA SER A 232 -7.36 -15.34 -0.07
C SER A 232 -6.26 -14.30 -0.31
N THR A 233 -5.38 -14.53 -1.29
CA THR A 233 -4.20 -13.71 -1.55
C THR A 233 -4.36 -12.80 -2.77
N TYR A 234 -5.17 -13.18 -3.76
CA TYR A 234 -5.36 -12.38 -4.98
C TYR A 234 -5.79 -10.93 -4.74
N PRO A 235 -6.67 -10.57 -3.78
CA PRO A 235 -7.09 -9.19 -3.62
C PRO A 235 -5.92 -8.30 -3.19
N ARG A 236 -5.03 -8.84 -2.33
CA ARG A 236 -3.85 -8.14 -1.83
C ARG A 236 -2.77 -8.02 -2.91
N VAL A 237 -2.51 -9.11 -3.63
CA VAL A 237 -1.56 -9.13 -4.76
C VAL A 237 -1.98 -8.14 -5.84
N CYS A 238 -3.24 -8.20 -6.31
CA CYS A 238 -3.70 -7.29 -7.35
C CYS A 238 -3.75 -5.83 -6.88
N LEU A 239 -4.10 -5.56 -5.63
CA LEU A 239 -4.05 -4.22 -5.06
C LEU A 239 -2.61 -3.68 -5.06
N TYR A 240 -1.65 -4.51 -4.64
CA TYR A 240 -0.24 -4.16 -4.64
C TYR A 240 0.25 -3.84 -6.05
N LEU A 241 0.04 -4.77 -7.01
CA LEU A 241 0.42 -4.57 -8.41
C LEU A 241 -0.19 -3.29 -9.00
N THR A 242 -1.49 -3.05 -8.79
CA THR A 242 -2.17 -1.84 -9.29
C THR A 242 -1.62 -0.57 -8.64
N SER A 243 -1.24 -0.63 -7.36
CA SER A 243 -0.64 0.51 -6.65
C SER A 243 0.79 0.81 -7.11
N CYS A 244 1.52 -0.19 -7.65
CA CYS A 244 2.86 -0.02 -8.18
C CYS A 244 2.88 0.63 -9.58
N VAL A 245 1.80 0.53 -10.34
CA VAL A 245 1.69 1.04 -11.73
C VAL A 245 2.15 2.49 -11.91
N PRO A 246 1.78 3.47 -11.05
CA PRO A 246 2.22 4.86 -11.20
C PRO A 246 3.72 5.08 -10.96
N TYR A 247 4.40 4.13 -10.32
CA TYR A 247 5.82 4.22 -9.97
C TYR A 247 6.74 3.53 -10.97
N VAL A 248 6.17 2.77 -11.91
CA VAL A 248 6.90 1.96 -12.88
C VAL A 248 6.81 2.62 -14.26
N PRO A 249 7.93 2.74 -15.00
CA PRO A 249 7.92 3.33 -16.33
C PRO A 249 7.21 2.45 -17.38
N ASP A 250 6.74 3.07 -18.46
CA ASP A 250 6.33 2.36 -19.67
C ASP A 250 7.54 1.63 -20.30
N PRO A 251 7.45 0.36 -20.71
CA PRO A 251 6.25 -0.49 -20.89
C PRO A 251 5.95 -1.50 -19.75
N GLU A 252 6.78 -1.56 -18.70
CA GLU A 252 6.64 -2.55 -17.61
C GLU A 252 5.32 -2.38 -16.85
N ASN A 253 4.85 -1.15 -16.71
CA ASN A 253 3.56 -0.84 -16.10
C ASN A 253 2.36 -1.52 -16.83
N ILE A 254 2.38 -1.63 -18.16
CA ILE A 254 1.35 -2.31 -18.96
C ILE A 254 1.41 -3.82 -18.68
N MET A 255 2.60 -4.39 -18.51
CA MET A 255 2.76 -5.80 -18.15
C MET A 255 2.16 -6.09 -16.76
N LEU A 256 2.39 -5.20 -15.79
CA LEU A 256 1.79 -5.33 -14.45
C LEU A 256 0.26 -5.30 -14.50
N LEU A 257 -0.32 -4.35 -15.26
CA LEU A 257 -1.76 -4.25 -15.47
C LEU A 257 -2.31 -5.50 -16.17
N HIS A 258 -1.60 -6.03 -17.18
CA HIS A 258 -2.00 -7.23 -17.89
C HIS A 258 -2.10 -8.44 -16.96
N ILE A 259 -1.13 -8.60 -16.07
CA ILE A 259 -1.09 -9.75 -15.15
C ILE A 259 -2.12 -9.58 -14.03
N ALA A 260 -2.29 -8.37 -13.49
CA ALA A 260 -3.37 -8.08 -12.56
C ALA A 260 -4.75 -8.37 -13.17
N MET A 261 -4.96 -8.02 -14.45
CA MET A 261 -6.17 -8.33 -15.20
C MET A 261 -6.38 -9.84 -15.37
N SER A 262 -5.35 -10.59 -15.76
CA SER A 262 -5.42 -12.06 -15.90
C SER A 262 -5.77 -12.73 -14.57
N ILE A 263 -5.17 -12.28 -13.46
CA ILE A 263 -5.50 -12.77 -12.12
C ILE A 263 -6.97 -12.47 -11.78
N PHE A 264 -7.46 -11.24 -11.99
CA PHE A 264 -8.86 -10.89 -11.72
C PHE A 264 -9.84 -11.71 -12.56
N LYS A 265 -9.52 -11.95 -13.84
CA LYS A 265 -10.35 -12.76 -14.75
C LYS A 265 -10.41 -14.21 -14.28
N ARG A 266 -9.30 -14.79 -13.83
CA ARG A 266 -9.24 -16.16 -13.28
C ARG A 266 -10.13 -16.34 -12.04
N PHE A 267 -10.18 -15.35 -11.15
CA PHE A 267 -11.07 -15.34 -9.99
C PHE A 267 -12.48 -14.80 -10.27
N LYS A 268 -12.86 -14.63 -11.55
CA LYS A 268 -14.19 -14.17 -12.01
C LYS A 268 -14.60 -12.79 -11.48
N GLN A 269 -13.63 -11.94 -11.13
CA GLN A 269 -13.87 -10.56 -10.70
C GLN A 269 -13.89 -9.61 -11.91
N TYR A 270 -14.93 -9.74 -12.75
CA TYR A 270 -15.05 -9.00 -14.01
C TYR A 270 -15.07 -7.46 -13.86
N PRO A 271 -15.75 -6.86 -12.85
CA PRO A 271 -15.75 -5.40 -12.70
C PRO A 271 -14.36 -4.80 -12.45
N GLN A 272 -13.54 -5.49 -11.65
CA GLN A 272 -12.18 -5.06 -11.32
C GLN A 272 -11.25 -5.30 -12.52
N ALA A 273 -11.39 -6.44 -13.19
CA ALA A 273 -10.66 -6.72 -14.43
C ALA A 273 -10.95 -5.66 -15.52
N LEU A 274 -12.23 -5.28 -15.70
CA LEU A 274 -12.62 -4.27 -16.67
C LEU A 274 -12.00 -2.90 -16.34
N ARG A 275 -12.00 -2.51 -15.06
CA ARG A 275 -11.36 -1.26 -14.62
C ARG A 275 -9.88 -1.21 -15.00
N VAL A 276 -9.15 -2.31 -14.79
CA VAL A 276 -7.73 -2.44 -15.16
C VAL A 276 -7.56 -2.43 -16.68
N ALA A 277 -8.41 -3.15 -17.42
CA ALA A 277 -8.37 -3.16 -18.88
C ALA A 277 -8.65 -1.78 -19.50
N MET A 278 -9.56 -1.00 -18.92
CA MET A 278 -9.83 0.39 -19.32
C MET A 278 -8.61 1.29 -19.07
N GLN A 279 -7.84 1.06 -18.00
CA GLN A 279 -6.57 1.79 -17.77
C GLN A 279 -5.53 1.50 -18.85
N MET A 280 -5.47 0.27 -19.36
CA MET A 280 -4.59 -0.13 -20.47
C MET A 280 -5.07 0.39 -21.84
N ASN A 281 -6.29 0.96 -21.92
CA ASN A 281 -6.91 1.47 -23.15
C ASN A 281 -6.87 0.50 -24.34
N THR A 282 -7.03 -0.80 -24.08
CA THR A 282 -6.98 -1.85 -25.11
C THR A 282 -8.37 -2.46 -25.28
N MET A 283 -9.06 -2.11 -26.37
CA MET A 283 -10.44 -2.55 -26.63
C MET A 283 -10.58 -4.07 -26.69
N GLN A 284 -9.59 -4.78 -27.23
CA GLN A 284 -9.61 -6.26 -27.33
C GLN A 284 -9.80 -6.94 -25.97
N PHE A 285 -9.08 -6.49 -24.93
CA PHE A 285 -9.22 -7.05 -23.59
C PHE A 285 -10.55 -6.66 -22.94
N THR A 286 -11.04 -5.44 -23.20
CA THR A 286 -12.35 -4.99 -22.74
C THR A 286 -13.47 -5.86 -23.30
N GLU A 287 -13.44 -6.13 -24.61
CA GLU A 287 -14.39 -7.02 -25.29
C GLU A 287 -14.29 -8.46 -24.76
N GLU A 288 -13.08 -8.98 -24.57
CA GLU A 288 -12.88 -10.33 -24.05
C GLU A 288 -13.46 -10.47 -22.63
N ILE A 289 -13.21 -9.50 -21.75
CA ILE A 289 -13.75 -9.50 -20.38
C ILE A 289 -15.28 -9.41 -20.41
N PHE A 290 -15.83 -8.53 -21.25
CA PHE A 290 -17.28 -8.36 -21.37
C PHE A 290 -17.96 -9.64 -21.86
N ASN A 291 -17.40 -10.29 -22.87
CA ASN A 291 -17.92 -11.54 -23.43
C ASN A 291 -17.68 -12.76 -22.53
N SER A 292 -16.66 -12.73 -21.66
CA SER A 292 -16.40 -13.78 -20.68
C SER A 292 -17.39 -13.78 -19.51
N CYS A 293 -18.13 -12.68 -19.31
CA CYS A 293 -19.11 -12.56 -18.24
C CYS A 293 -20.38 -13.34 -18.59
N THR A 294 -20.70 -14.37 -17.79
CA THR A 294 -21.92 -15.17 -17.97
C THR A 294 -23.14 -14.61 -17.24
N ASP A 295 -22.91 -13.78 -16.21
CA ASP A 295 -24.00 -13.20 -15.41
C ASP A 295 -24.47 -11.89 -16.02
N LEU A 296 -25.73 -11.88 -16.43
CA LEU A 296 -26.40 -10.77 -17.06
C LEU A 296 -26.46 -9.52 -16.17
N SER A 297 -26.61 -9.69 -14.85
CA SER A 297 -26.67 -8.56 -13.91
C SER A 297 -25.34 -7.83 -13.84
N VAL A 298 -24.25 -8.60 -13.73
CA VAL A 298 -22.89 -8.06 -13.75
C VAL A 298 -22.58 -7.47 -15.12
N GLN A 299 -23.00 -8.10 -16.22
CA GLN A 299 -22.82 -7.57 -17.56
C GLN A 299 -23.50 -6.21 -17.76
N LYS A 300 -24.72 -6.02 -17.24
CA LYS A 300 -25.39 -4.70 -17.22
C LYS A 300 -24.59 -3.67 -16.39
N GLN A 301 -24.01 -4.07 -15.25
CA GLN A 301 -23.12 -3.20 -14.47
C GLN A 301 -21.83 -2.83 -15.23
N LEU A 302 -21.24 -3.77 -15.98
CA LEU A 302 -20.11 -3.50 -16.86
C LEU A 302 -20.48 -2.49 -17.96
N ALA A 303 -21.65 -2.67 -18.58
CA ALA A 303 -22.18 -1.75 -19.58
C ALA A 303 -22.36 -0.32 -19.03
N PHE A 304 -22.87 -0.15 -17.80
CA PHE A 304 -22.93 1.16 -17.15
C PHE A 304 -21.56 1.79 -16.93
N MET A 305 -20.54 1.00 -16.57
CA MET A 305 -19.17 1.51 -16.45
C MET A 305 -18.62 1.97 -17.80
N LEU A 306 -18.81 1.18 -18.85
CA LEU A 306 -18.38 1.52 -20.22
C LEU A 306 -19.10 2.77 -20.75
N GLY A 307 -20.41 2.85 -20.55
CA GLY A 307 -21.21 4.02 -20.94
C GLY A 307 -20.71 5.30 -20.27
N ARG A 308 -20.41 5.26 -18.96
CA ARG A 308 -19.82 6.43 -18.26
C ARG A 308 -18.44 6.83 -18.79
N HIS A 309 -17.62 5.86 -19.20
CA HIS A 309 -16.33 6.12 -19.84
C HIS A 309 -16.43 6.44 -21.33
N GLN A 310 -17.64 6.44 -21.91
CA GLN A 310 -17.90 6.67 -23.33
C GLN A 310 -17.16 5.69 -24.25
N ILE A 311 -16.95 4.45 -23.76
CA ILE A 311 -16.37 3.36 -24.54
C ILE A 311 -17.53 2.55 -25.11
N PHE A 312 -17.68 2.57 -26.43
CA PHE A 312 -18.69 1.79 -27.13
C PHE A 312 -18.07 0.51 -27.68
N LEU A 313 -18.66 -0.64 -27.34
CA LEU A 313 -18.26 -1.94 -27.86
C LEU A 313 -19.25 -2.42 -28.91
N GLU A 314 -18.74 -2.97 -30.01
CA GLU A 314 -19.57 -3.66 -31.00
C GLU A 314 -19.96 -5.03 -30.45
N LEU A 315 -21.12 -5.11 -29.81
CA LEU A 315 -21.65 -6.37 -29.28
C LEU A 315 -22.21 -7.23 -30.41
N ASN A 316 -22.17 -8.56 -30.21
CA ASN A 316 -22.81 -9.49 -31.13
C ASN A 316 -24.33 -9.49 -30.91
N GLU A 317 -25.10 -9.29 -31.97
CA GLU A 317 -26.58 -9.26 -31.98
C GLU A 317 -27.21 -10.55 -31.41
N ASN A 318 -26.46 -11.65 -31.37
CA ASN A 318 -26.94 -12.93 -30.84
C ASN A 318 -26.87 -13.04 -29.30
N MET A 319 -26.38 -12.02 -28.60
CA MET A 319 -26.33 -12.02 -27.14
C MET A 319 -27.71 -11.79 -26.50
N PRO A 320 -28.01 -12.44 -25.36
CA PRO A 320 -29.22 -12.15 -24.60
C PRO A 320 -29.20 -10.68 -24.13
N ASP A 321 -30.36 -10.01 -24.16
CA ASP A 321 -30.54 -8.59 -23.80
C ASP A 321 -29.61 -7.62 -24.56
N TYR A 322 -29.28 -7.91 -25.82
CA TYR A 322 -28.47 -7.03 -26.68
C TYR A 322 -29.00 -5.59 -26.70
N ASP A 323 -30.31 -5.42 -26.93
CA ASP A 323 -30.94 -4.09 -27.03
C ASP A 323 -30.78 -3.29 -25.72
N ASP A 324 -31.06 -3.92 -24.57
CA ASP A 324 -30.86 -3.31 -23.25
C ASP A 324 -29.39 -2.92 -23.01
N LEU A 325 -28.45 -3.80 -23.36
CA LEU A 325 -27.01 -3.55 -23.14
C LEU A 325 -26.52 -2.39 -23.99
N VAL A 326 -26.94 -2.32 -25.26
CA VAL A 326 -26.60 -1.20 -26.15
C VAL A 326 -27.21 0.11 -25.66
N GLU A 327 -28.47 0.07 -25.22
CA GLU A 327 -29.14 1.24 -24.67
C GLU A 327 -28.45 1.73 -23.39
N ILE A 328 -28.06 0.83 -22.49
CA ILE A 328 -27.29 1.15 -21.28
C ILE A 328 -25.92 1.75 -21.62
N MET A 329 -25.18 1.15 -22.56
CA MET A 329 -23.87 1.68 -22.99
C MET A 329 -23.98 3.06 -23.65
N SER A 330 -25.10 3.36 -24.31
CA SER A 330 -25.37 4.69 -24.88
C SER A 330 -25.74 5.76 -23.85
N ASN A 331 -25.84 5.41 -22.56
CA ASN A 331 -26.30 6.27 -21.46
C ASN A 331 -27.69 6.89 -21.68
N ALA A 332 -28.56 6.29 -22.49
CA ALA A 332 -29.88 6.84 -22.81
C ALA A 332 -30.77 7.03 -21.56
N HIS A 333 -30.69 6.11 -20.60
CA HIS A 333 -31.51 6.14 -19.38
C HIS A 333 -30.98 7.06 -18.26
N LEU A 334 -29.85 7.75 -18.46
CA LEU A 334 -29.21 8.55 -17.41
C LEU A 334 -30.15 9.63 -16.84
N ASN A 335 -30.87 10.35 -17.70
CA ASN A 335 -31.83 11.36 -17.30
C ASN A 335 -33.01 10.74 -16.50
N ASN A 336 -33.55 9.63 -16.99
CA ASN A 336 -34.63 8.91 -16.33
C ASN A 336 -34.23 8.43 -14.93
N HIS A 337 -33.02 7.89 -14.77
CA HIS A 337 -32.49 7.48 -13.48
C HIS A 337 -32.28 8.66 -12.53
N PHE A 338 -31.77 9.79 -13.03
CA PHE A 338 -31.60 11.00 -12.24
C PHE A 338 -32.93 11.53 -11.71
N LEU A 339 -33.95 11.65 -12.56
CA LEU A 339 -35.28 12.14 -12.17
C LEU A 339 -36.02 11.17 -11.23
N ASN A 340 -35.86 9.85 -11.44
CA ASN A 340 -36.44 8.86 -10.52
C ASN A 340 -35.78 8.93 -9.13
N LEU A 341 -34.45 9.05 -9.06
CA LEU A 341 -33.75 9.22 -7.78
C LEU A 341 -34.20 10.51 -7.07
N ALA A 342 -34.33 11.60 -7.82
CA ALA A 342 -34.83 12.86 -7.30
C ALA A 342 -36.26 12.76 -6.74
N ARG A 343 -37.12 11.95 -7.38
CA ARG A 343 -38.47 11.67 -6.90
C ARG A 343 -38.46 10.83 -5.63
N GLU A 344 -37.64 9.78 -5.55
CA GLU A 344 -37.52 8.93 -4.35
C GLU A 344 -36.94 9.66 -3.14
N LEU A 345 -36.06 10.65 -3.38
CA LEU A 345 -35.48 11.49 -2.34
C LEU A 345 -36.38 12.69 -1.95
N ASP A 346 -37.57 12.82 -2.56
CA ASP A 346 -38.49 13.95 -2.38
C ASP A 346 -37.81 15.33 -2.59
N ILE A 347 -36.85 15.43 -3.52
CA ILE A 347 -36.12 16.67 -3.84
C ILE A 347 -36.54 17.33 -5.15
N MET A 348 -37.61 16.85 -5.79
CA MET A 348 -38.11 17.37 -7.07
C MET A 348 -38.62 18.80 -6.99
N GLU A 349 -38.97 19.30 -5.81
CA GLU A 349 -39.44 20.68 -5.67
C GLU A 349 -38.31 21.67 -5.95
N PRO A 350 -38.45 22.55 -6.96
CA PRO A 350 -37.42 23.52 -7.29
C PRO A 350 -37.20 24.49 -6.13
N LYS A 351 -35.93 24.73 -5.81
CA LYS A 351 -35.54 25.63 -4.71
C LYS A 351 -35.32 27.03 -5.26
N THR A 352 -35.70 28.03 -4.48
CA THR A 352 -35.37 29.41 -4.81
C THR A 352 -33.97 29.75 -4.25
N PRO A 353 -33.26 30.73 -4.83
CA PRO A 353 -32.00 31.21 -4.25
C PRO A 353 -32.16 31.68 -2.79
N GLU A 354 -33.33 32.18 -2.41
CA GLU A 354 -33.63 32.62 -1.04
C GLU A 354 -33.63 31.45 -0.04
N ASP A 355 -34.12 30.28 -0.46
CA ASP A 355 -34.10 29.04 0.34
C ASP A 355 -32.66 28.53 0.60
N VAL A 356 -31.74 28.86 -0.30
CA VAL A 356 -30.31 28.47 -0.23
C VAL A 356 -29.51 29.50 0.56
N TYR A 357 -29.67 30.79 0.26
CA TYR A 357 -28.89 31.86 0.87
C TYR A 357 -29.17 32.00 2.36
N LYS A 358 -30.36 31.61 2.85
CA LYS A 358 -30.77 31.74 4.26
C LYS A 358 -30.33 33.09 4.84
N SER A 359 -30.50 34.16 4.07
CA SER A 359 -30.01 35.51 4.39
C SER A 359 -30.55 36.05 5.72
N HIS A 360 -31.68 35.52 6.19
CA HIS A 360 -32.25 35.77 7.51
C HIS A 360 -31.50 35.12 8.69
N LEU A 361 -30.66 34.09 8.45
CA LEU A 361 -29.78 33.48 9.46
C LEU A 361 -28.42 34.17 9.56
N GLU A 362 -28.00 34.92 8.53
CA GLU A 362 -26.81 35.74 8.62
C GLU A 362 -27.07 36.94 9.53
N ASN A 363 -26.63 36.80 10.78
CA ASN A 363 -26.66 37.86 11.77
C ASN A 363 -25.69 38.96 11.31
N THR A 364 -26.20 39.92 10.53
CA THR A 364 -25.47 41.13 10.16
C THR A 364 -25.16 41.87 11.46
N ARG A 365 -23.97 41.64 12.05
CA ARG A 365 -23.44 42.50 13.10
C ARG A 365 -23.36 43.88 12.50
N THR A 366 -24.24 44.75 12.96
CA THR A 366 -24.32 46.18 12.67
C THR A 366 -22.99 46.85 12.98
N GLN A 367 -22.08 46.90 12.01
CA GLN A 367 -20.93 47.79 12.02
C GLN A 367 -20.77 48.44 10.64
N PHE A 368 -21.41 49.59 10.50
CA PHE A 368 -20.80 50.83 9.99
C PHE A 368 -19.63 50.68 9.01
N VAL A 369 -19.84 50.09 7.83
CA VAL A 369 -19.10 50.43 6.61
C VAL A 369 -20.05 50.23 5.45
N GLY A 370 -20.24 51.28 4.65
CA GLY A 370 -21.10 51.27 3.49
C GLY A 370 -20.73 50.17 2.50
N GLY A 371 -21.76 49.54 1.96
CA GLY A 371 -21.68 48.76 0.75
C GLY A 371 -23.08 48.69 0.22
N GLN A 372 -23.45 49.62 -0.67
CA GLN A 372 -24.36 49.24 -1.75
C GLN A 372 -23.74 47.96 -2.33
N VAL A 373 -24.27 46.81 -1.95
CA VAL A 373 -23.91 45.61 -2.69
C VAL A 373 -24.44 45.88 -4.08
N ASP A 374 -23.56 45.88 -5.08
CA ASP A 374 -23.92 46.10 -6.48
C ASP A 374 -25.13 45.21 -6.79
N SER A 375 -26.34 45.79 -6.81
CA SER A 375 -27.59 45.04 -6.90
C SER A 375 -27.59 44.17 -8.15
N ALA A 376 -26.93 44.62 -9.21
CA ALA A 376 -26.67 43.87 -10.43
C ALA A 376 -25.79 42.62 -10.21
N ARG A 377 -24.70 42.72 -9.44
CA ARG A 377 -23.83 41.57 -9.15
C ARG A 377 -24.50 40.54 -8.25
N GLN A 378 -25.32 40.99 -7.31
CA GLN A 378 -26.15 40.10 -6.49
C GLN A 378 -27.24 39.40 -7.31
N ASN A 379 -27.91 40.11 -8.24
CA ASN A 379 -28.92 39.52 -9.12
C ASN A 379 -28.30 38.47 -10.06
N LEU A 380 -27.09 38.72 -10.56
CA LEU A 380 -26.32 37.76 -11.34
C LEU A 380 -25.98 36.51 -10.51
N ALA A 381 -25.50 36.69 -9.27
CA ALA A 381 -25.20 35.58 -8.38
C ALA A 381 -26.45 34.75 -8.05
N ALA A 382 -27.60 35.39 -7.81
CA ALA A 382 -28.87 34.71 -7.59
C ALA A 382 -29.31 33.91 -8.83
N SER A 383 -29.04 34.42 -10.04
CA SER A 383 -29.33 33.71 -11.29
C SER A 383 -28.45 32.46 -11.46
N PHE A 384 -27.16 32.53 -11.09
CA PHE A 384 -26.28 31.35 -11.06
C PHE A 384 -26.72 30.32 -10.02
N VAL A 385 -27.06 30.77 -8.80
CA VAL A 385 -27.52 29.86 -7.74
C VAL A 385 -28.80 29.15 -8.15
N ASN A 386 -29.72 29.88 -8.76
CA ASN A 386 -30.93 29.29 -9.31
C ASN A 386 -30.64 28.24 -10.39
N GLY A 387 -29.81 28.58 -11.37
CA GLY A 387 -29.42 27.66 -12.45
C GLY A 387 -28.70 26.42 -11.93
N PHE A 388 -27.82 26.55 -10.93
CA PHE A 388 -27.10 25.41 -10.36
C PHE A 388 -27.94 24.55 -9.43
N VAL A 389 -28.81 25.15 -8.61
CA VAL A 389 -29.61 24.39 -7.64
C VAL A 389 -30.71 23.57 -8.33
N ASN A 390 -31.21 24.08 -9.46
CA ASN A 390 -32.27 23.43 -10.26
C ASN A 390 -31.71 22.73 -11.51
N ALA A 391 -30.38 22.65 -11.68
CA ALA A 391 -29.74 21.98 -12.80
C ALA A 391 -30.14 20.50 -12.87
N GLY A 392 -30.54 20.05 -14.07
CA GLY A 392 -30.87 18.65 -14.34
C GLY A 392 -32.29 18.21 -13.95
N PHE A 393 -33.05 19.00 -13.18
CA PHE A 393 -34.43 18.66 -12.79
C PHE A 393 -35.48 19.08 -13.84
N GLY A 394 -35.09 19.90 -14.83
CA GLY A 394 -35.98 20.36 -15.91
C GLY A 394 -37.04 21.39 -15.49
N HIS A 395 -37.10 21.75 -14.20
CA HIS A 395 -38.03 22.73 -13.65
C HIS A 395 -37.29 23.79 -12.84
N ASP A 396 -37.58 25.06 -13.14
CA ASP A 396 -36.94 26.21 -12.50
C ASP A 396 -37.98 27.30 -12.20
N LYS A 397 -38.10 27.70 -10.93
CA LYS A 397 -39.07 28.71 -10.46
C LYS A 397 -38.79 30.10 -11.03
N LEU A 398 -37.53 30.51 -11.06
CA LEU A 398 -37.16 31.86 -11.48
C LEU A 398 -37.25 32.04 -12.99
N LEU A 399 -37.15 30.96 -13.78
CA LEU A 399 -37.32 31.00 -15.23
C LEU A 399 -38.78 30.74 -15.67
N MET A 400 -39.53 29.87 -15.00
CA MET A 400 -40.87 29.47 -15.45
C MET A 400 -42.03 30.34 -14.95
N GLU A 401 -42.02 30.84 -13.70
CA GLU A 401 -43.13 31.64 -13.17
C GLU A 401 -42.86 33.16 -13.23
N ASP A 402 -41.63 33.60 -12.96
CA ASP A 402 -41.24 35.03 -12.91
C ASP A 402 -40.16 35.45 -13.92
N GLY A 403 -39.69 34.51 -14.75
CA GLY A 403 -38.51 34.67 -15.61
C GLY A 403 -38.60 35.81 -16.60
N ASN A 404 -39.78 36.05 -17.17
CA ASN A 404 -39.97 37.20 -18.06
C ASN A 404 -39.75 38.51 -17.30
N LYS A 405 -40.32 38.71 -16.11
CA LYS A 405 -40.17 39.96 -15.36
C LYS A 405 -38.75 40.15 -14.81
N TRP A 406 -38.13 39.07 -14.33
CA TRP A 406 -36.76 39.09 -13.82
C TRP A 406 -35.72 39.36 -14.93
N LEU A 407 -35.86 38.70 -16.08
CA LEU A 407 -35.00 38.88 -17.26
C LEU A 407 -35.17 40.28 -17.88
N TYR A 408 -36.39 40.81 -17.97
CA TYR A 408 -36.63 42.16 -18.50
C TYR A 408 -36.05 43.26 -17.59
N LYS A 409 -35.96 43.02 -16.28
CA LYS A 409 -35.45 44.00 -15.30
C LYS A 409 -33.92 44.13 -15.34
N ASN A 410 -33.21 43.09 -15.79
CA ASN A 410 -31.74 42.98 -15.69
C ASN A 410 -31.02 43.03 -17.07
N LYS A 411 -31.73 43.47 -18.11
CA LYS A 411 -31.38 43.30 -19.53
C LYS A 411 -30.09 44.01 -20.02
N GLU A 412 -29.61 45.06 -19.35
CA GLU A 412 -28.50 45.89 -19.86
C GLU A 412 -27.08 45.34 -19.58
N HIS A 413 -26.90 44.47 -18.58
CA HIS A 413 -25.60 43.84 -18.28
C HIS A 413 -25.65 42.30 -18.14
N GLU A 414 -26.84 41.69 -18.03
CA GLU A 414 -27.00 40.32 -17.53
C GLU A 414 -27.76 39.38 -18.50
N GLY A 415 -28.27 39.91 -19.61
CA GLY A 415 -29.13 39.16 -20.54
C GLY A 415 -28.46 37.96 -21.21
N PHE A 416 -27.15 38.04 -21.49
CA PHE A 416 -26.38 36.97 -22.17
C PHE A 416 -26.06 35.79 -21.24
N SER A 417 -25.70 36.07 -19.98
CA SER A 417 -25.44 35.04 -18.96
C SER A 417 -26.71 34.31 -18.50
N GLN A 418 -27.86 34.99 -18.51
CA GLN A 418 -29.13 34.40 -18.12
C GLN A 418 -29.76 33.56 -19.25
N GLN A 419 -29.54 33.92 -20.52
CA GLN A 419 -30.01 33.13 -21.67
C GLN A 419 -29.21 31.84 -21.91
N ASN A 420 -27.90 31.83 -21.64
CA ASN A 420 -27.07 30.62 -21.82
C ASN A 420 -27.28 29.52 -20.77
N LEU A 421 -28.06 29.80 -19.71
CA LEU A 421 -28.49 28.81 -18.72
C LEU A 421 -29.81 28.13 -19.10
N VAL A 422 -30.40 28.50 -20.25
CA VAL A 422 -31.59 27.88 -20.82
C VAL A 422 -31.15 26.72 -21.71
N PRO A 423 -31.64 25.48 -21.51
CA PRO A 423 -31.54 24.47 -22.56
C PRO A 423 -32.42 24.94 -23.73
N GLU A 424 -31.85 25.08 -24.93
CA GLU A 424 -32.64 25.39 -26.14
C GLU A 424 -33.70 24.31 -26.34
N GLU A 425 -34.95 24.60 -25.97
CA GLU A 425 -36.10 23.87 -26.48
C GLU A 425 -36.28 24.25 -27.96
N GLY A 426 -36.27 23.22 -28.80
CA GLY A 426 -36.19 23.33 -30.25
C GLY A 426 -37.23 24.23 -30.89
N VAL A 427 -36.75 25.18 -31.68
CA VAL A 427 -37.50 25.79 -32.77
C VAL A 427 -37.28 24.93 -34.01
N HIS A 428 -38.00 23.81 -34.11
CA HIS A 428 -38.42 23.31 -35.41
C HIS A 428 -39.66 24.13 -35.82
N GLU A 429 -39.41 25.34 -36.33
CA GLU A 429 -40.39 26.04 -37.16
C GLU A 429 -40.07 25.75 -38.63
N ASP A 430 -41.10 25.24 -39.30
CA ASP A 430 -41.21 25.08 -40.74
C ASP A 430 -40.53 26.21 -41.52
N ARG A 431 -39.50 25.85 -42.30
CA ARG A 431 -39.14 26.58 -43.49
C ARG A 431 -39.20 25.61 -44.67
N SER A 432 -40.13 25.91 -45.56
CA SER A 432 -40.22 25.38 -46.92
C SER A 432 -38.92 25.51 -47.69
#